data_AF-A0A817ZU20-F1
#
_entry.id   AF-A0A817ZU20-F1
#
_cell.length_a   1.000
_cell.length_b   1.000
_cell.length_c   1.000
_cell.angle_alpha   90.00
_cell.angle_beta   90.00
_cell.angle_gamma   90.00
#
_symmetry.space_group_name_H-M   'P 1'
#
loop_
_entity.id
_entity.type
_entity.pdbx_description
1 polymer ?
#
loop_
_entity_poly.entity_id
_entity_poly.type
_entity_poly.pdbx_seq_one_letter_code
_entity_poly.pdbx_strand_id
1 'polypeptide(L)'
;VQYFEVDVQLVVADLPGRAKISCLNGHSGFYACGNCLLEGIRCLHHQHTLYTWLHYSRIEPDLRTQYHIDACALQAELSGKKYYGVHRSSPLSRVLSIPDQCVYDYFHLIFEGHTIMLLKEWKLLLKQINIAYIDDLLNNVDYPHDFHRKPKNFNSFQQWKGSDLRTFFLYLALPLIIRLQPALSNKLIYHFSLILVYVRTLRYFQNHRQINHMKMFINEYLKMFSSIYGRCRELLSTHILVHLPQQCIRHGALSFHSMFPFESQLHYLRKLAHGTNSLAQQVAFWYTVDKRLNMTNKYTIDLLTLQQLRHDPFFDEDVRIRYQGKFRHAFYLFFDQTIDSSLEYASRLQFGIQLYHSLSYSRKKNTASYRICVPNRRYNQDISSTFSQRTTTHQ
;
A
#
# COMPACT_ATOMS: atom_id res chain seq x y z
N VAL A 1 -37.04 15.03 10.82
CA VAL A 1 -35.57 15.09 10.99
C VAL A 1 -35.08 13.68 11.22
N GLN A 2 -34.23 13.13 10.34
CA GLN A 2 -33.59 11.84 10.60
C GLN A 2 -32.36 12.08 11.46
N TYR A 3 -32.26 11.36 12.58
CA TYR A 3 -31.10 11.34 13.43
C TYR A 3 -30.28 10.10 13.08
N PHE A 4 -28.98 10.30 12.86
CA PHE A 4 -28.01 9.22 12.65
C PHE A 4 -27.08 9.18 13.85
N GLU A 5 -26.88 8.00 14.41
CA GLU A 5 -25.82 7.75 15.38
C GLU A 5 -24.53 7.46 14.61
N VAL A 6 -23.48 8.22 14.90
CA VAL A 6 -22.17 8.09 14.25
C VAL A 6 -21.18 7.62 15.30
N ASP A 7 -20.68 6.40 15.13
CA ASP A 7 -19.56 5.87 15.92
C ASP A 7 -18.27 5.93 15.10
N VAL A 8 -17.23 6.53 15.68
CA VAL A 8 -15.92 6.68 15.02
C VAL A 8 -14.99 5.60 15.55
N GLN A 9 -14.77 4.56 14.75
CA GLN A 9 -13.94 3.44 15.19
C GLN A 9 -12.46 3.81 15.35
N LEU A 10 -11.88 4.47 14.34
CA LEU A 10 -10.43 4.77 14.30
C LEU A 10 -10.15 6.07 13.55
N VAL A 11 -9.04 6.70 13.92
CA VAL A 11 -8.42 7.75 13.12
C VAL A 11 -7.05 7.27 12.64
N VAL A 12 -6.87 7.36 11.33
CA VAL A 12 -5.64 7.00 10.63
C VAL A 12 -5.06 8.28 10.03
N ALA A 13 -3.79 8.56 10.29
CA ALA A 13 -3.08 9.72 9.77
C ALA A 13 -1.57 9.44 9.68
N ASP A 14 -0.87 10.26 8.89
CA ASP A 14 0.59 10.33 8.93
C ASP A 14 1.08 10.85 10.30
N LEU A 15 2.39 10.76 10.59
CA LEU A 15 2.91 11.16 11.91
C LEU A 15 2.60 12.62 12.27
N PRO A 16 2.76 13.61 11.36
CA PRO A 16 2.35 14.99 11.63
C PRO A 16 0.84 15.13 11.89
N GLY A 17 -0.01 14.52 11.07
CA GLY A 17 -1.47 14.57 11.23
C GLY A 17 -1.92 13.95 12.55
N ARG A 18 -1.39 12.76 12.89
CA ARG A 18 -1.65 12.08 14.16
C ARG A 18 -1.27 12.94 15.36
N ALA A 19 -0.09 13.57 15.34
CA ALA A 19 0.36 14.43 16.42
C ALA A 19 -0.55 15.65 16.61
N LYS A 20 -1.00 16.27 15.52
CA LYS A 20 -1.96 17.39 15.55
C LYS A 20 -3.30 16.97 16.13
N ILE A 21 -3.85 15.86 15.64
CA ILE A 21 -5.13 15.29 16.09
C ILE A 21 -5.09 14.96 17.59
N SER A 22 -3.98 14.38 18.05
CA SER A 22 -3.83 13.96 19.44
C SER A 22 -3.32 15.08 20.36
N CYS A 23 -3.05 16.28 19.83
CA CYS A 23 -2.41 17.39 20.54
C CYS A 23 -1.10 17.00 21.26
N LEU A 24 -0.30 16.16 20.59
CA LEU A 24 1.00 15.68 21.06
C LEU A 24 2.15 16.38 20.32
N ASN A 25 3.36 16.27 20.89
CA ASN A 25 4.59 16.66 20.23
C ASN A 25 4.74 15.97 18.86
N GLY A 26 5.18 16.74 17.87
CA GLY A 26 5.49 16.22 16.54
C GLY A 26 6.70 15.29 16.55
N HIS A 27 6.92 14.60 15.43
CA HIS A 27 7.89 13.49 15.30
C HIS A 27 9.35 13.82 15.64
N SER A 28 9.74 15.10 15.67
CA SER A 28 11.07 15.59 16.04
C SER A 28 11.17 16.10 17.49
N GLY A 29 10.07 16.11 18.25
CA GLY A 29 10.04 16.51 19.65
C GLY A 29 10.51 15.41 20.59
N PHE A 30 10.67 15.76 21.88
CA PHE A 30 10.78 14.80 22.99
C PHE A 30 9.40 14.22 23.33
N TYR A 31 9.33 13.01 23.90
CA TYR A 31 8.06 12.36 24.24
C TYR A 31 7.04 12.31 23.08
N ALA A 32 7.52 12.23 21.83
CA ALA A 32 6.67 12.31 20.64
C ALA A 32 5.96 11.00 20.31
N CYS A 33 6.35 9.88 20.94
CA CYS A 33 5.63 8.64 20.80
C CYS A 33 4.23 8.78 21.41
N GLY A 34 3.21 8.47 20.61
CA GLY A 34 1.82 8.50 21.05
C GLY A 34 1.45 7.30 21.91
N ASN A 35 2.25 6.24 21.92
CA ASN A 35 1.90 4.99 22.59
C ASN A 35 2.73 4.72 23.86
N CYS A 36 3.86 5.40 24.07
CA CYS A 36 4.69 5.21 25.28
C CYS A 36 5.38 6.52 25.70
N LEU A 37 5.93 6.50 26.91
CA LEU A 37 6.63 7.63 27.54
C LEU A 37 8.13 7.68 27.27
N LEU A 38 8.62 7.04 26.20
CA LEU A 38 10.03 7.13 25.82
C LEU A 38 10.40 8.58 25.54
N GLU A 39 11.31 9.14 26.34
CA GLU A 39 11.93 10.42 26.04
C GLU A 39 12.94 10.27 24.91
N GLY A 40 12.86 11.16 23.93
CA GLY A 40 13.82 11.20 22.83
C GLY A 40 15.18 11.75 23.28
N ILE A 41 16.23 11.46 22.53
CA ILE A 41 17.58 11.98 22.80
C ILE A 41 18.02 12.81 21.60
N ARG A 42 18.66 13.97 21.81
CA ARG A 42 19.18 14.77 20.69
C ARG A 42 20.33 14.05 19.99
N CYS A 43 20.28 13.95 18.66
CA CYS A 43 21.45 13.49 17.90
C CYS A 43 22.57 14.54 18.05
N LEU A 44 23.79 14.09 18.35
CA LEU A 44 24.94 14.97 18.54
C LEU A 44 25.38 15.68 17.24
N HIS A 45 25.12 15.07 16.09
CA HIS A 45 25.61 15.53 14.79
C HIS A 45 24.55 16.16 13.89
N HIS A 46 23.27 16.08 14.28
CA HIS A 46 22.14 16.52 13.46
C HIS A 46 21.04 17.12 14.34
N GLN A 47 20.29 18.07 13.79
CA GLN A 47 19.22 18.78 14.50
C GLN A 47 17.91 17.97 14.60
N HIS A 48 17.99 16.69 14.97
CA HIS A 48 16.81 15.84 15.16
C HIS A 48 16.89 14.99 16.43
N THR A 49 15.74 14.45 16.80
CA THR A 49 15.57 13.64 18.01
C THR A 49 15.54 12.16 17.65
N LEU A 50 16.23 11.36 18.47
CA LEU A 50 16.40 9.93 18.33
C LEU A 50 15.56 9.18 19.38
N TYR A 51 15.08 8.02 18.99
CA TYR A 51 14.32 7.09 19.82
C TYR A 51 15.00 5.73 19.73
N THR A 52 16.10 5.58 20.49
CA THR A 52 17.01 4.44 20.31
C THR A 52 16.47 3.17 20.97
N TRP A 53 16.78 2.02 20.37
CA TRP A 53 16.47 0.73 20.98
C TRP A 53 17.16 0.57 22.34
N LEU A 54 18.40 1.03 22.46
CA LEU A 54 19.17 0.95 23.71
C LEU A 54 18.50 1.72 24.86
N HIS A 55 17.92 2.88 24.59
CA HIS A 55 17.18 3.63 25.61
C HIS A 55 15.88 2.90 25.96
N TYR A 56 15.12 2.51 24.93
CA TYR A 56 13.87 1.78 25.09
C TYR A 56 14.02 0.49 25.91
N SER A 57 15.00 -0.35 25.59
CA SER A 57 15.20 -1.66 26.23
C SER A 57 15.73 -1.56 27.66
N ARG A 58 16.29 -0.42 28.07
CA ARG A 58 16.80 -0.21 29.43
C ARG A 58 15.72 0.27 30.38
N ILE A 59 14.85 1.15 29.89
CA ILE A 59 13.82 1.78 30.73
C ILE A 59 12.49 1.05 30.65
N GLU A 60 12.22 0.35 29.53
CA GLU A 60 10.92 -0.25 29.20
C GLU A 60 9.75 0.72 29.47
N PRO A 61 9.64 1.79 28.67
CA PRO A 61 8.82 2.94 29.02
C PRO A 61 7.35 2.57 29.14
N ASP A 62 6.69 3.13 30.15
CA ASP A 62 5.25 2.96 30.34
C ASP A 62 4.46 3.33 29.09
N LEU A 63 3.41 2.55 28.83
CA LEU A 63 2.47 2.85 27.76
C LEU A 63 1.57 4.01 28.15
N ARG A 64 1.25 4.86 27.18
CA ARG A 64 0.25 5.91 27.38
C ARG A 64 -1.14 5.30 27.43
N THR A 65 -1.93 5.79 28.38
CA THR A 65 -3.36 5.49 28.51
C THR A 65 -4.18 6.75 28.28
N GLN A 66 -5.48 6.60 28.05
CA GLN A 66 -6.43 7.71 28.01
C GLN A 66 -6.30 8.60 29.25
N TYR A 67 -6.36 7.98 30.43
CA TYR A 67 -6.23 8.67 31.71
C TYR A 67 -4.94 9.48 31.81
N HIS A 68 -3.81 8.90 31.41
CA HIS A 68 -2.53 9.60 31.41
C HIS A 68 -2.55 10.84 30.49
N ILE A 69 -3.11 10.70 29.28
CA ILE A 69 -3.21 11.82 28.32
C ILE A 69 -4.11 12.92 28.86
N ASP A 70 -5.27 12.57 29.42
CA ASP A 70 -6.22 13.54 29.99
C ASP A 70 -5.62 14.29 31.19
N ALA A 71 -4.93 13.57 32.07
CA ALA A 71 -4.23 14.18 33.21
C ALA A 71 -3.13 15.14 32.73
N CYS A 72 -2.31 14.76 31.75
CA CYS A 72 -1.28 15.64 31.19
C CYS A 72 -1.88 16.84 30.46
N ALA A 73 -2.99 16.66 29.75
CA ALA A 73 -3.70 17.73 29.05
C ALA A 73 -4.23 18.77 30.03
N LEU A 74 -4.87 18.34 31.13
CA LEU A 74 -5.36 19.23 32.18
C LEU A 74 -4.22 20.05 32.79
N GLN A 75 -3.11 19.39 33.16
CA GLN A 75 -1.93 20.09 33.69
C GLN A 75 -1.35 21.09 32.69
N ALA A 76 -1.32 20.71 31.40
CA ALA A 76 -0.80 21.58 30.35
C ALA A 76 -1.63 22.85 30.14
N GLU A 77 -2.95 22.73 30.22
CA GLU A 77 -3.87 23.86 30.12
C GLU A 77 -3.79 24.78 31.35
N LEU A 78 -3.65 24.21 32.55
CA LEU A 78 -3.54 24.99 33.79
C LEU A 78 -2.22 25.78 33.90
N SER A 79 -1.09 25.19 33.50
CA SER A 79 0.23 25.83 33.67
C SER A 79 0.77 26.51 32.41
N GLY A 80 0.14 26.29 31.25
CA GLY A 80 0.63 26.77 29.95
C GLY A 80 1.89 26.05 29.45
N LYS A 81 2.31 24.95 30.09
CA LYS A 81 3.51 24.16 29.72
C LYS A 81 3.12 22.79 29.21
N LYS A 82 3.94 22.21 28.34
CA LYS A 82 3.72 20.84 27.84
C LYS A 82 4.14 19.81 28.89
N TYR A 83 3.34 18.76 29.09
CA TYR A 83 3.67 17.66 30.02
C TYR A 83 3.79 16.36 29.24
N TYR A 84 4.96 15.71 29.33
CA TYR A 84 5.28 14.50 28.57
C TYR A 84 4.87 14.63 27.09
N GLY A 85 5.13 15.78 26.48
CA GLY A 85 4.77 16.05 25.09
C GLY A 85 3.28 16.26 24.78
N VAL A 86 2.38 16.25 25.76
CA VAL A 86 0.97 16.63 25.60
C VAL A 86 0.84 18.15 25.73
N HIS A 87 0.08 18.78 24.81
CA HIS A 87 -0.06 20.24 24.76
C HIS A 87 -1.34 20.74 25.42
N ARG A 88 -2.42 19.97 25.29
CA ARG A 88 -3.79 20.31 25.69
C ARG A 88 -4.70 19.12 25.41
N SER A 89 -5.97 19.21 25.79
CA SER A 89 -6.96 18.20 25.42
C SER A 89 -7.23 18.25 23.91
N SER A 90 -7.26 17.07 23.29
CA SER A 90 -7.65 16.94 21.89
C SER A 90 -9.13 17.31 21.73
N PRO A 91 -9.52 18.06 20.68
CA PRO A 91 -10.93 18.25 20.35
C PRO A 91 -11.70 16.94 20.12
N LEU A 92 -10.97 15.85 19.81
CA LEU A 92 -11.53 14.53 19.52
C LEU A 92 -11.54 13.59 20.73
N SER A 93 -11.02 13.99 21.90
CA SER A 93 -11.05 13.15 23.11
C SER A 93 -12.47 12.81 23.59
N ARG A 94 -13.48 13.59 23.15
CA ARG A 94 -14.90 13.36 23.45
C ARG A 94 -15.54 12.25 22.62
N VAL A 95 -14.92 11.89 21.49
CA VAL A 95 -15.45 10.92 20.52
C VAL A 95 -14.48 9.77 20.26
N LEU A 96 -13.22 9.90 20.66
CA LEU A 96 -12.17 8.92 20.47
C LEU A 96 -11.38 8.73 21.75
N SER A 97 -11.04 7.48 22.04
CA SER A 97 -10.02 7.15 22.99
C SER A 97 -8.63 7.40 22.39
N ILE A 98 -7.88 8.32 22.96
CA ILE A 98 -6.51 8.67 22.59
C ILE A 98 -5.57 8.11 23.68
N PRO A 99 -4.52 7.35 23.33
CA PRO A 99 -4.01 7.16 21.98
C PRO A 99 -4.60 5.95 21.24
N ASP A 100 -5.46 5.16 21.88
CA ASP A 100 -5.80 3.81 21.44
C ASP A 100 -6.50 3.75 20.07
N GLN A 101 -7.46 4.64 19.80
CA GLN A 101 -8.19 4.74 18.52
C GLN A 101 -7.50 5.66 17.50
N CYS A 102 -6.42 6.35 17.88
CA CYS A 102 -5.50 6.93 16.93
C CYS A 102 -4.52 5.83 16.53
N VAL A 103 -4.52 5.35 15.29
CA VAL A 103 -3.64 4.25 14.85
C VAL A 103 -2.54 4.73 13.89
N TYR A 104 -1.40 4.04 13.90
CA TYR A 104 -0.30 4.36 13.00
C TYR A 104 -0.56 3.75 11.63
N ASP A 105 -0.60 4.58 10.60
CA ASP A 105 -0.73 4.10 9.23
C ASP A 105 0.55 3.41 8.75
N TYR A 106 0.43 2.14 8.37
CA TYR A 106 1.58 1.41 7.86
C TYR A 106 2.01 1.86 6.46
N PHE A 107 1.13 2.49 5.67
CA PHE A 107 1.52 3.01 4.36
C PHE A 107 2.56 4.12 4.50
N HIS A 108 2.25 5.18 5.26
CA HIS A 108 3.21 6.26 5.52
C HIS A 108 4.37 5.79 6.40
N LEU A 109 4.13 4.97 7.43
CA LEU A 109 5.18 4.56 8.36
C LEU A 109 6.21 3.62 7.71
N ILE A 110 5.75 2.55 7.07
CA ILE A 110 6.62 1.46 6.59
C ILE A 110 7.10 1.75 5.17
N PHE A 111 6.21 2.15 4.26
CA PHE A 111 6.58 2.31 2.86
C PHE A 111 7.17 3.69 2.58
N GLU A 112 6.47 4.77 2.85
CA GLU A 112 7.02 6.11 2.56
C GLU A 112 8.10 6.54 3.55
N GLY A 113 7.99 6.16 4.81
CA GLY A 113 9.00 6.48 5.82
C GLY A 113 10.17 5.50 5.79
N HIS A 114 9.93 4.30 6.32
CA HIS A 114 11.00 3.34 6.61
C HIS A 114 11.68 2.80 5.35
N THR A 115 10.91 2.39 4.34
CA THR A 115 11.47 1.80 3.10
C THR A 115 12.29 2.82 2.33
N ILE A 116 11.84 4.08 2.20
CA ILE A 116 12.62 5.14 1.55
C ILE A 116 13.94 5.39 2.30
N MET A 117 13.92 5.37 3.64
CA MET A 117 15.15 5.48 4.44
C MET A 117 16.10 4.32 4.15
N LEU A 118 15.62 3.08 4.14
CA LEU A 118 16.44 1.91 3.79
C LEU A 118 17.05 2.05 2.40
N LEU A 119 16.27 2.48 1.40
CA LEU A 119 16.75 2.66 0.03
C LEU A 119 17.82 3.74 -0.09
N LYS A 120 17.71 4.83 0.68
CA LYS A 120 18.74 5.87 0.77
C LYS A 120 20.05 5.28 1.31
N GLU A 121 19.99 4.55 2.41
CA GLU A 121 21.18 3.94 3.02
C GLU A 121 21.79 2.85 2.13
N TRP A 122 20.97 2.00 1.50
CA TRP A 122 21.47 0.98 0.58
C TRP A 122 22.13 1.62 -0.64
N LYS A 123 21.58 2.70 -1.18
CA LYS A 123 22.16 3.41 -2.33
C LYS A 123 23.59 3.92 -2.03
N LEU A 124 23.90 4.30 -0.80
CA LEU A 124 25.25 4.71 -0.40
C LEU A 124 26.27 3.57 -0.44
N LEU A 125 25.82 2.32 -0.32
CA LEU A 125 26.66 1.12 -0.36
C LEU A 125 26.85 0.57 -1.79
N LEU A 126 26.00 0.98 -2.72
CA LEU A 126 25.93 0.42 -4.07
C LEU A 126 26.75 1.25 -5.06
N LYS A 127 27.56 0.58 -5.88
CA LYS A 127 28.24 1.22 -7.02
C LYS A 127 27.26 1.40 -8.18
N GLN A 128 27.62 2.25 -9.15
CA GLN A 128 26.79 2.51 -10.33
C GLN A 128 26.43 1.22 -11.11
N ILE A 129 27.35 0.26 -11.18
CA ILE A 129 27.11 -1.06 -11.80
C ILE A 129 26.03 -1.86 -11.07
N ASN A 130 25.99 -1.79 -9.74
CA ASN A 130 24.94 -2.44 -8.95
C ASN A 130 23.59 -1.77 -9.21
N ILE A 131 23.55 -0.43 -9.29
CA ILE A 131 22.32 0.31 -9.58
C ILE A 131 21.79 -0.03 -10.99
N ALA A 132 22.67 -0.09 -11.99
CA ALA A 132 22.29 -0.52 -13.34
C ALA A 132 21.72 -1.94 -13.35
N TYR A 133 22.33 -2.86 -12.61
CA TYR A 133 21.82 -4.23 -12.44
C TYR A 133 20.44 -4.27 -11.78
N ILE A 134 20.20 -3.44 -10.75
CA ILE A 134 18.88 -3.32 -10.12
C ILE A 134 17.86 -2.82 -11.15
N ASP A 135 18.19 -1.77 -11.90
CA ASP A 135 17.28 -1.20 -12.90
C ASP A 135 16.95 -2.21 -14.00
N ASP A 136 17.92 -2.99 -14.46
CA ASP A 136 17.70 -4.07 -15.42
C ASP A 136 16.72 -5.12 -14.85
N LEU A 137 16.96 -5.60 -13.62
CA LEU A 137 16.07 -6.53 -12.95
C LEU A 137 14.65 -5.97 -12.78
N LEU A 138 14.50 -4.74 -12.31
CA LEU A 138 13.20 -4.12 -12.10
C LEU A 138 12.40 -4.01 -13.41
N ASN A 139 13.08 -3.76 -14.53
CA ASN A 139 12.45 -3.65 -15.85
C ASN A 139 12.07 -5.02 -16.44
N ASN A 140 12.91 -6.03 -16.22
CA ASN A 140 12.80 -7.35 -16.83
C ASN A 140 12.02 -8.39 -16.01
N VAL A 141 11.76 -8.14 -14.72
CA VAL A 141 10.91 -9.02 -13.91
C VAL A 141 9.46 -9.01 -14.42
N ASP A 142 8.85 -10.20 -14.45
CA ASP A 142 7.42 -10.35 -14.70
C ASP A 142 6.62 -10.03 -13.45
N TYR A 143 5.74 -9.03 -13.57
CA TYR A 143 4.86 -8.60 -12.49
C TYR A 143 3.49 -9.26 -12.63
N PRO A 144 3.00 -9.96 -11.59
CA PRO A 144 1.65 -10.49 -11.58
C PRO A 144 0.57 -9.43 -11.87
N HIS A 145 -0.56 -9.88 -12.42
CA HIS A 145 -1.65 -9.01 -12.86
C HIS A 145 -2.24 -8.09 -11.77
N ASP A 146 -2.16 -8.49 -10.51
CA ASP A 146 -2.67 -7.71 -9.37
C ASP A 146 -1.77 -6.51 -9.00
N PHE A 147 -0.58 -6.41 -9.60
CA PHE A 147 0.27 -5.24 -9.43
C PHE A 147 -0.17 -4.14 -10.40
N HIS A 148 -0.69 -3.04 -9.87
CA HIS A 148 -1.16 -1.93 -10.69
C HIS A 148 -0.07 -1.24 -11.55
N ARG A 149 1.20 -1.33 -11.15
CA ARG A 149 2.33 -0.78 -11.91
C ARG A 149 3.67 -1.43 -11.55
N LYS A 150 4.62 -1.34 -12.49
CA LYS A 150 6.04 -1.62 -12.23
C LYS A 150 6.69 -0.45 -11.47
N PRO A 151 7.56 -0.72 -10.48
CA PRO A 151 8.48 0.27 -9.94
C PRO A 151 9.25 0.99 -11.05
N LYS A 152 9.46 2.30 -10.88
CA LYS A 152 10.41 3.04 -11.72
C LYS A 152 11.84 2.57 -11.42
N ASN A 153 12.82 3.06 -12.19
CA ASN A 153 14.24 2.86 -11.91
C ASN A 153 14.59 3.23 -10.46
N PHE A 154 15.45 2.43 -9.84
CA PHE A 154 16.00 2.56 -8.49
C PHE A 154 16.61 3.94 -8.27
N ASN A 155 17.33 4.50 -9.24
CA ASN A 155 17.90 5.84 -9.09
C ASN A 155 16.86 6.93 -8.79
N SER A 156 15.61 6.70 -9.20
CA SER A 156 14.45 7.58 -9.01
C SER A 156 13.50 7.09 -7.90
N PHE A 157 13.97 6.27 -6.94
CA PHE A 157 13.10 5.67 -5.91
C PHE A 157 12.32 6.72 -5.09
N GLN A 158 12.80 7.95 -4.98
CA GLN A 158 12.08 9.03 -4.30
C GLN A 158 10.80 9.45 -5.02
N GLN A 159 10.66 9.13 -6.31
CA GLN A 159 9.47 9.37 -7.11
C GLN A 159 8.54 8.14 -7.18
N TRP A 160 8.86 7.08 -6.44
CA TRP A 160 8.01 5.90 -6.32
C TRP A 160 6.79 6.25 -5.46
N LYS A 161 5.61 6.19 -6.05
CA LYS A 161 4.32 6.13 -5.34
C LYS A 161 4.29 4.96 -4.35
N GLY A 162 3.44 5.06 -3.34
CA GLY A 162 3.22 4.01 -2.34
C GLY A 162 3.08 2.57 -2.86
N SER A 163 2.36 2.38 -3.97
CA SER A 163 2.18 1.05 -4.56
C SER A 163 3.48 0.43 -5.06
N ASP A 164 4.45 1.22 -5.52
CA ASP A 164 5.79 0.74 -5.90
C ASP A 164 6.58 0.36 -4.68
N LEU A 165 6.62 1.22 -3.66
CA LEU A 165 7.34 0.97 -2.42
C LEU A 165 6.84 -0.30 -1.75
N ARG A 166 5.51 -0.50 -1.71
CA ARG A 166 4.89 -1.74 -1.23
C ARG A 166 5.31 -2.95 -2.04
N THR A 167 5.27 -2.85 -3.37
CA THR A 167 5.63 -3.95 -4.28
C THR A 167 7.09 -4.33 -4.13
N PHE A 168 7.96 -3.34 -4.16
CA PHE A 168 9.38 -3.50 -3.95
C PHE A 168 9.66 -4.15 -2.60
N PHE A 169 9.18 -3.56 -1.51
CA PHE A 169 9.45 -4.03 -0.15
C PHE A 169 8.99 -5.49 0.05
N LEU A 170 7.75 -5.81 -0.34
CA LEU A 170 7.15 -7.11 -0.01
C LEU A 170 7.59 -8.26 -0.91
N TYR A 171 8.06 -7.99 -2.12
CA TYR A 171 8.27 -9.02 -3.16
C TYR A 171 9.63 -8.97 -3.84
N LEU A 172 10.18 -7.78 -4.11
CA LEU A 172 11.40 -7.65 -4.92
C LEU A 172 12.66 -7.48 -4.07
N ALA A 173 12.55 -6.79 -2.94
CA ALA A 173 13.70 -6.35 -2.14
C ALA A 173 14.56 -7.53 -1.66
N LEU A 174 13.97 -8.58 -1.08
CA LEU A 174 14.74 -9.70 -0.54
C LEU A 174 15.52 -10.49 -1.63
N PRO A 175 14.89 -10.94 -2.73
CA PRO A 175 15.63 -11.56 -3.83
C PRO A 175 16.72 -10.64 -4.39
N LEU A 176 16.44 -9.34 -4.48
CA LEU A 176 17.39 -8.35 -4.99
C LEU A 176 18.62 -8.21 -4.09
N ILE A 177 18.43 -8.01 -2.78
CA ILE A 177 19.58 -7.82 -1.87
C ILE A 177 20.46 -9.08 -1.77
N ILE A 178 19.89 -10.27 -1.92
CA ILE A 178 20.65 -11.53 -2.00
C ILE A 178 21.54 -11.54 -3.25
N ARG A 179 21.00 -11.16 -4.41
CA ARG A 179 21.76 -11.09 -5.67
C ARG A 179 22.83 -9.99 -5.69
N LEU A 180 22.78 -9.04 -4.77
CA LEU A 180 23.73 -7.93 -4.65
C LEU A 180 24.91 -8.23 -3.73
N GLN A 181 25.09 -9.46 -3.27
CA GLN A 181 26.32 -9.86 -2.57
C GLN A 181 27.55 -9.74 -3.50
N PRO A 182 28.72 -9.31 -3.00
CA PRO A 182 29.00 -8.91 -1.62
C PRO A 182 28.73 -7.42 -1.33
N ALA A 183 28.21 -6.64 -2.29
CA ALA A 183 27.97 -5.21 -2.11
C ALA A 183 27.01 -4.91 -0.94
N LEU A 184 26.02 -5.78 -0.73
CA LEU A 184 25.21 -5.80 0.49
C LEU A 184 25.59 -7.01 1.35
N SER A 185 25.88 -6.76 2.63
CA SER A 185 26.40 -7.77 3.55
C SER A 185 25.33 -8.76 4.02
N ASN A 186 25.76 -9.96 4.45
CA ASN A 186 24.88 -10.96 5.07
C ASN A 186 24.13 -10.41 6.29
N LYS A 187 24.77 -9.53 7.05
CA LYS A 187 24.18 -8.85 8.20
C LYS A 187 22.99 -7.97 7.80
N LEU A 188 23.12 -7.24 6.69
CA LEU A 188 22.04 -6.41 6.14
C LEU A 188 20.90 -7.29 5.60
N ILE A 189 21.22 -8.39 4.91
CA ILE A 189 20.22 -9.34 4.39
C ILE A 189 19.40 -9.97 5.52
N TYR A 190 20.08 -10.45 6.57
CA TYR A 190 19.41 -10.98 7.77
C TYR A 190 18.52 -9.90 8.41
N HIS A 191 19.04 -8.69 8.57
CA HIS A 191 18.29 -7.57 9.13
C HIS A 191 17.03 -7.23 8.33
N PHE A 192 17.13 -7.13 7.00
CA PHE A 192 15.97 -6.87 6.16
C PHE A 192 14.96 -8.03 6.20
N SER A 193 15.45 -9.28 6.30
CA SER A 193 14.58 -10.46 6.41
C SER A 193 13.70 -10.41 7.66
N LEU A 194 14.24 -9.93 8.80
CA LEU A 194 13.46 -9.77 10.03
C LEU A 194 12.27 -8.81 9.84
N ILE A 195 12.51 -7.63 9.28
CA ILE A 195 11.44 -6.64 9.06
C ILE A 195 10.47 -7.10 7.97
N LEU A 196 10.94 -7.80 6.94
CA LEU A 196 10.06 -8.34 5.91
C LEU A 196 9.06 -9.35 6.50
N VAL A 197 9.55 -10.33 7.28
CA VAL A 197 8.68 -11.33 7.94
C VAL A 197 7.72 -10.66 8.90
N TYR A 198 8.22 -9.72 9.69
CA TYR A 198 7.43 -8.91 10.62
C TYR A 198 6.27 -8.21 9.91
N VAL A 199 6.53 -7.44 8.84
CA VAL A 199 5.49 -6.69 8.14
C VAL A 199 4.53 -7.63 7.41
N ARG A 200 5.02 -8.70 6.78
CA ARG A 200 4.16 -9.67 6.09
C ARG A 200 3.17 -10.32 7.06
N THR A 201 3.64 -10.71 8.24
CA THR A 201 2.80 -11.32 9.28
C THR A 201 1.80 -10.33 9.85
N LEU A 202 2.17 -9.08 10.11
CA LEU A 202 1.23 -8.08 10.63
C LEU A 202 0.21 -7.59 9.58
N ARG A 203 0.52 -7.72 8.28
CA ARG A 203 -0.44 -7.45 7.20
C ARG A 203 -1.52 -8.52 7.05
N TYR A 204 -1.23 -9.75 7.47
CA TYR A 204 -2.16 -10.88 7.45
C TYR A 204 -1.71 -11.95 8.45
N PHE A 205 -2.54 -12.20 9.46
CA PHE A 205 -2.33 -13.23 10.47
C PHE A 205 -3.64 -13.98 10.70
N GLN A 206 -3.53 -15.21 11.20
CA GLN A 206 -4.67 -16.06 11.52
C GLN A 206 -5.04 -16.02 13.01
N ASN A 207 -4.08 -15.73 13.88
CA ASN A 207 -4.30 -15.70 15.33
C ASN A 207 -3.28 -14.80 16.05
N HIS A 208 -3.57 -14.47 17.31
CA HIS A 208 -2.71 -13.60 18.13
C HIS A 208 -1.33 -14.20 18.43
N ARG A 209 -1.15 -15.53 18.36
CA ARG A 209 0.15 -16.17 18.58
C ARG A 209 1.16 -15.73 17.51
N GLN A 210 0.74 -15.69 16.24
CA GLN A 210 1.57 -15.18 15.15
C GLN A 210 2.02 -13.74 15.39
N ILE A 211 1.13 -12.88 15.86
CA ILE A 211 1.44 -11.47 16.20
C ILE A 211 2.43 -11.40 17.36
N ASN A 212 2.22 -12.18 18.42
CA ASN A 212 3.08 -12.17 19.60
C ASN A 212 4.50 -12.63 19.27
N HIS A 213 4.68 -13.61 18.38
CA HIS A 213 6.01 -14.00 17.89
C HIS A 213 6.76 -12.86 17.19
N MET A 214 6.04 -11.94 16.54
CA MET A 214 6.67 -10.81 15.84
C MET A 214 7.34 -9.80 16.78
N LYS A 215 7.05 -9.85 18.09
CA LYS A 215 7.78 -9.06 19.10
C LYS A 215 9.27 -9.41 19.10
N MET A 216 9.63 -10.69 19.00
CA MET A 216 11.04 -11.12 18.94
C MET A 216 11.73 -10.60 17.68
N PHE A 217 11.05 -10.67 16.54
CA PHE A 217 11.58 -10.21 15.25
C PHE A 217 11.86 -8.71 15.26
N ILE A 218 10.93 -7.90 15.77
CA ILE A 218 11.14 -6.45 15.80
C ILE A 218 12.19 -6.04 16.83
N ASN A 219 12.25 -6.72 17.98
CA ASN A 219 13.28 -6.44 18.98
C ASN A 219 14.68 -6.69 18.43
N GLU A 220 14.91 -7.84 17.77
CA GLU A 220 16.19 -8.13 17.12
C GLU A 220 16.49 -7.16 15.96
N TYR A 221 15.47 -6.79 15.17
CA TYR A 221 15.62 -5.78 14.13
C TYR A 221 16.09 -4.43 14.70
N LEU A 222 15.45 -3.93 15.75
CA LEU A 222 15.75 -2.64 16.37
C LEU A 222 17.12 -2.67 17.08
N LYS A 223 17.46 -3.76 17.76
CA LYS A 223 18.76 -3.98 18.38
C LYS A 223 19.92 -3.88 17.40
N MET A 224 19.76 -4.43 16.19
CA MET A 224 20.78 -4.39 15.16
C MET A 224 20.84 -3.07 14.38
N PHE A 225 19.77 -2.26 14.43
CA PHE A 225 19.53 -1.15 13.51
C PHE A 225 20.68 -0.14 13.44
N SER A 226 21.11 0.38 14.60
CA SER A 226 22.18 1.39 14.67
C SER A 226 23.55 0.86 14.25
N SER A 227 23.77 -0.44 14.36
CA SER A 227 25.01 -1.09 13.92
C SER A 227 25.09 -1.29 12.41
N ILE A 228 23.97 -1.11 11.69
CA ILE A 228 23.88 -1.27 10.23
C ILE A 228 23.75 0.10 9.56
N TYR A 229 22.87 0.96 10.07
CA TYR A 229 22.55 2.26 9.45
C TYR A 229 23.11 3.47 10.22
N GLY A 230 23.82 3.24 11.32
CA GLY A 230 24.35 4.28 12.19
C GLY A 230 23.35 4.80 13.24
N ARG A 231 23.89 5.37 14.32
CA ARG A 231 23.13 5.76 15.52
C ARG A 231 22.15 6.91 15.28
N CYS A 232 22.44 7.84 14.36
CA CYS A 232 21.55 8.97 14.09
C CYS A 232 20.39 8.64 13.12
N ARG A 233 20.10 7.37 12.85
CA ARG A 233 18.97 6.92 12.02
C ARG A 233 17.82 6.29 12.82
N GLU A 234 17.97 6.12 14.14
CA GLU A 234 16.92 5.63 15.03
C GLU A 234 15.86 6.73 15.29
N LEU A 235 15.11 7.09 14.25
CA LEU A 235 14.06 8.11 14.30
C LEU A 235 12.77 7.55 14.94
N LEU A 236 11.82 8.44 15.24
CA LEU A 236 10.52 8.04 15.81
C LEU A 236 9.80 6.99 14.95
N SER A 237 9.87 7.09 13.62
CA SER A 237 9.26 6.11 12.70
C SER A 237 9.80 4.69 12.93
N THR A 238 11.10 4.56 13.21
CA THR A 238 11.73 3.28 13.51
C THR A 238 11.25 2.75 14.87
N HIS A 239 11.20 3.62 15.90
CA HIS A 239 10.71 3.24 17.22
C HIS A 239 9.26 2.76 17.20
N ILE A 240 8.38 3.42 16.44
CA ILE A 240 6.95 3.08 16.38
C ILE A 240 6.70 1.62 15.97
N LEU A 241 7.64 1.00 15.24
CA LEU A 241 7.53 -0.40 14.86
C LEU A 241 7.40 -1.33 16.08
N VAL A 242 7.89 -0.98 17.27
CA VAL A 242 7.69 -1.81 18.48
C VAL A 242 6.22 -1.89 18.90
N HIS A 243 5.39 -0.91 18.50
CA HIS A 243 3.99 -0.79 18.93
C HIS A 243 2.99 -1.45 17.98
N LEU A 244 3.35 -1.73 16.72
CA LEU A 244 2.38 -2.28 15.76
C LEU A 244 1.82 -3.67 16.12
N PRO A 245 2.54 -4.59 16.81
CA PRO A 245 1.94 -5.85 17.23
C PRO A 245 0.73 -5.62 18.15
N GLN A 246 0.86 -4.69 19.11
CA GLN A 246 -0.24 -4.35 20.02
C GLN A 246 -1.39 -3.65 19.29
N GLN A 247 -1.07 -2.78 18.32
CA GLN A 247 -2.08 -2.19 17.44
C GLN A 247 -2.85 -3.25 16.66
N CYS A 248 -2.15 -4.28 16.15
CA CYS A 248 -2.78 -5.36 15.40
C CYS A 248 -3.69 -6.24 16.25
N ILE A 249 -3.33 -6.47 17.52
CA ILE A 249 -4.18 -7.19 18.48
C ILE A 249 -5.50 -6.44 18.73
N ARG A 250 -5.46 -5.10 18.77
CA ARG A 250 -6.63 -4.27 19.09
C ARG A 250 -7.52 -4.01 17.87
N HIS A 251 -6.90 -3.74 16.71
CA HIS A 251 -7.59 -3.15 15.55
C HIS A 251 -7.52 -4.01 14.29
N GLY A 252 -6.99 -5.23 14.41
CA GLY A 252 -6.80 -6.14 13.29
C GLY A 252 -5.57 -5.80 12.44
N ALA A 253 -5.43 -6.51 11.34
CA ALA A 253 -4.25 -6.46 10.48
C ALA A 253 -3.92 -5.05 9.96
N LEU A 254 -2.64 -4.78 9.70
CA LEU A 254 -2.17 -3.50 9.13
C LEU A 254 -2.98 -3.07 7.90
N SER A 255 -3.40 -4.06 7.09
CA SER A 255 -4.20 -3.84 5.90
C SER A 255 -5.57 -3.19 6.16
N PHE A 256 -6.14 -3.31 7.36
CA PHE A 256 -7.45 -2.77 7.73
C PHE A 256 -7.43 -1.29 8.14
N HIS A 257 -6.28 -0.79 8.61
CA HIS A 257 -6.09 0.62 9.01
C HIS A 257 -5.04 1.31 8.14
N SER A 258 -5.12 1.05 6.84
CA SER A 258 -4.23 1.65 5.84
C SER A 258 -4.77 2.94 5.24
N MET A 259 -3.89 3.89 4.94
CA MET A 259 -4.26 5.06 4.12
C MET A 259 -4.26 4.82 2.60
N PHE A 260 -3.86 3.64 2.09
CA PHE A 260 -3.87 3.37 0.64
C PHE A 260 -5.21 3.67 -0.06
N PRO A 261 -6.37 3.21 0.45
CA PRO A 261 -7.66 3.52 -0.16
C PRO A 261 -8.01 5.01 -0.07
N PHE A 262 -7.70 5.64 1.07
CA PHE A 262 -7.99 7.05 1.33
C PHE A 262 -7.17 7.98 0.43
N GLU A 263 -5.86 7.74 0.27
CA GLU A 263 -5.01 8.49 -0.65
C GLU A 263 -5.47 8.37 -2.11
N SER A 264 -5.90 7.16 -2.50
CA SER A 264 -6.45 6.92 -3.84
C SER A 264 -7.74 7.72 -4.05
N GLN A 265 -8.62 7.73 -3.06
CA GLN A 265 -9.88 8.49 -3.10
C GLN A 265 -9.62 10.00 -3.08
N LEU A 266 -8.71 10.49 -2.24
CA LEU A 266 -8.32 11.90 -2.20
C LEU A 266 -7.73 12.36 -3.54
N HIS A 267 -6.91 11.52 -4.17
CA HIS A 267 -6.40 11.80 -5.52
C HIS A 267 -7.52 11.87 -6.56
N TYR A 268 -8.54 11.00 -6.48
CA TYR A 268 -9.73 11.08 -7.32
C TYR A 268 -10.52 12.37 -7.08
N LEU A 269 -10.83 12.71 -5.82
CA LEU A 269 -11.56 13.92 -5.47
C LEU A 269 -10.84 15.19 -5.93
N ARG A 270 -9.51 15.23 -5.82
CA ARG A 270 -8.70 16.36 -6.32
C ARG A 270 -8.84 16.58 -7.82
N LYS A 271 -9.09 15.55 -8.62
CA LYS A 271 -9.32 15.69 -10.07
C LYS A 271 -10.68 16.27 -10.40
N LEU A 272 -11.64 16.21 -9.47
CA LEU A 272 -12.97 16.78 -9.65
C LEU A 272 -12.98 18.30 -9.48
N ALA A 273 -11.88 18.92 -9.05
CA ALA A 273 -11.77 20.36 -8.95
C ALA A 273 -10.72 20.90 -9.91
N HIS A 274 -11.06 22.02 -10.55
CA HIS A 274 -10.18 22.78 -11.43
C HIS A 274 -9.96 24.19 -10.85
N GLY A 275 -8.71 24.51 -10.54
CA GLY A 275 -8.35 25.79 -9.91
C GLY A 275 -8.56 25.80 -8.39
N THR A 276 -8.36 26.97 -7.78
CA THR A 276 -8.35 27.16 -6.32
C THR A 276 -9.66 27.73 -5.75
N ASN A 277 -10.51 28.33 -6.59
CA ASN A 277 -11.74 28.97 -6.14
C ASN A 277 -12.84 27.94 -5.86
N SER A 278 -13.49 28.04 -4.70
CA SER A 278 -14.63 27.20 -4.31
C SER A 278 -14.40 25.69 -4.45
N LEU A 279 -13.19 25.22 -4.12
CA LEU A 279 -12.76 23.82 -4.29
C LEU A 279 -13.79 22.81 -3.78
N ALA A 280 -14.30 23.01 -2.56
CA ALA A 280 -15.27 22.10 -1.95
C ALA A 280 -16.59 22.02 -2.74
N GLN A 281 -17.07 23.15 -3.26
CA GLN A 281 -18.29 23.20 -4.08
C GLN A 281 -18.08 22.51 -5.42
N GLN A 282 -16.93 22.71 -6.06
CA GLN A 282 -16.58 22.03 -7.31
C GLN A 282 -16.55 20.50 -7.13
N VAL A 283 -15.84 20.03 -6.09
CA VAL A 283 -15.78 18.60 -5.76
C VAL A 283 -17.19 18.06 -5.50
N ALA A 284 -17.99 18.74 -4.68
CA ALA A 284 -19.35 18.30 -4.36
C ALA A 284 -20.25 18.23 -5.59
N PHE A 285 -20.19 19.24 -6.47
CA PHE A 285 -20.95 19.29 -7.71
C PHE A 285 -20.58 18.13 -8.62
N TRP A 286 -19.30 17.99 -8.98
CA TRP A 286 -18.84 16.95 -9.90
C TRP A 286 -18.98 15.54 -9.33
N TYR A 287 -18.79 15.36 -8.03
CA TYR A 287 -19.06 14.08 -7.36
C TYR A 287 -20.54 13.71 -7.42
N THR A 288 -21.44 14.68 -7.23
CA THR A 288 -22.88 14.46 -7.34
C THR A 288 -23.28 14.12 -8.77
N VAL A 289 -22.69 14.79 -9.77
CA VAL A 289 -22.89 14.47 -11.19
C VAL A 289 -22.43 13.04 -11.49
N ASP A 290 -21.20 12.67 -11.09
CA ASP A 290 -20.66 11.31 -11.29
C ASP A 290 -21.53 10.24 -10.62
N LYS A 291 -21.96 10.47 -9.36
CA LYS A 291 -22.88 9.57 -8.66
C LYS A 291 -24.23 9.46 -9.35
N ARG A 292 -24.81 10.56 -9.83
CA ARG A 292 -26.09 10.54 -10.55
C ARG A 292 -25.98 9.75 -11.84
N LEU A 293 -24.94 10.00 -12.65
CA LEU A 293 -24.69 9.24 -13.88
C LEU A 293 -24.55 7.73 -13.61
N ASN A 294 -23.86 7.38 -12.51
CA ASN A 294 -23.72 5.98 -12.09
C ASN A 294 -25.01 5.36 -11.53
N MET A 295 -25.91 6.14 -10.94
CA MET A 295 -27.20 5.64 -10.42
C MET A 295 -28.29 5.56 -11.48
N THR A 296 -28.32 6.51 -12.44
CA THR A 296 -29.28 6.51 -13.54
C THR A 296 -28.95 5.44 -14.58
N ASN A 297 -27.68 5.08 -14.71
CA ASN A 297 -27.27 3.94 -15.50
C ASN A 297 -27.33 2.67 -14.64
N LYS A 298 -28.52 2.07 -14.51
CA LYS A 298 -28.54 0.61 -14.54
C LYS A 298 -27.83 0.23 -15.83
N TYR A 299 -26.80 -0.62 -15.77
CA TYR A 299 -26.19 -1.18 -16.97
C TYR A 299 -27.29 -1.95 -17.72
N THR A 300 -28.01 -1.25 -18.60
CA THR A 300 -28.95 -1.85 -19.53
C THR A 300 -28.13 -2.49 -20.64
N ILE A 301 -28.65 -3.57 -21.19
CA ILE A 301 -28.05 -4.26 -22.34
C ILE A 301 -27.75 -3.27 -23.47
N ASP A 302 -28.63 -2.27 -23.64
CA ASP A 302 -28.50 -1.20 -24.64
C ASP A 302 -27.17 -0.44 -24.55
N LEU A 303 -26.62 -0.28 -23.35
CA LEU A 303 -25.35 0.43 -23.10
C LEU A 303 -24.13 -0.39 -23.53
N LEU A 304 -24.27 -1.73 -23.55
CA LEU A 304 -23.26 -2.65 -24.07
C LEU A 304 -23.37 -2.81 -25.59
N THR A 305 -24.53 -2.50 -26.19
CA THR A 305 -24.84 -2.71 -27.61
C THR A 305 -24.83 -1.44 -28.45
N LEU A 306 -24.29 -0.33 -27.94
CA LEU A 306 -24.30 0.96 -28.64
C LEU A 306 -23.57 0.88 -30.00
N GLN A 307 -24.33 1.01 -31.09
CA GLN A 307 -23.82 1.11 -32.47
C GLN A 307 -22.86 2.28 -32.69
N GLN A 308 -22.84 3.28 -31.80
CA GLN A 308 -21.93 4.43 -31.86
C GLN A 308 -20.44 4.04 -31.71
N LEU A 309 -20.13 2.81 -31.28
CA LEU A 309 -18.77 2.30 -31.18
C LEU A 309 -18.14 1.84 -32.51
N ARG A 310 -18.93 1.81 -33.60
CA ARG A 310 -18.52 1.38 -34.96
C ARG A 310 -17.36 2.14 -35.58
N HIS A 311 -17.11 3.35 -35.10
CA HIS A 311 -16.08 4.23 -35.64
C HIS A 311 -15.02 4.57 -34.58
N ASP A 312 -14.97 3.82 -33.48
CA ASP A 312 -13.99 4.03 -32.43
C ASP A 312 -12.62 3.45 -32.85
N PRO A 313 -11.51 4.23 -32.77
CA PRO A 313 -10.17 3.78 -33.13
C PRO A 313 -9.62 2.65 -32.23
N PHE A 314 -10.34 2.24 -31.18
CA PHE A 314 -9.95 1.20 -30.23
C PHE A 314 -10.73 -0.11 -30.38
N PHE A 315 -11.42 -0.31 -31.51
CA PHE A 315 -12.05 -1.56 -31.89
C PHE A 315 -11.01 -2.67 -32.21
N ASP A 316 -11.23 -3.88 -31.69
CA ASP A 316 -10.34 -5.04 -31.89
C ASP A 316 -11.14 -6.21 -32.47
N GLU A 317 -11.01 -6.39 -33.79
CA GLU A 317 -11.76 -7.37 -34.57
C GLU A 317 -11.40 -8.81 -34.21
N ASP A 318 -10.15 -9.08 -33.82
CA ASP A 318 -9.69 -10.40 -33.41
C ASP A 318 -10.31 -10.83 -32.08
N VAL A 319 -10.45 -9.88 -31.13
CA VAL A 319 -11.14 -10.13 -29.86
C VAL A 319 -12.62 -10.42 -30.09
N ARG A 320 -13.27 -9.69 -31.00
CA ARG A 320 -14.66 -9.93 -31.38
C ARG A 320 -14.85 -11.34 -31.90
N ILE A 321 -14.11 -11.70 -32.95
CA ILE A 321 -14.23 -13.02 -33.58
C ILE A 321 -13.95 -14.15 -32.59
N ARG A 322 -12.89 -14.01 -31.77
CA ARG A 322 -12.44 -15.10 -30.88
C ARG A 322 -13.33 -15.34 -29.67
N TYR A 323 -13.94 -14.30 -29.11
CA TYR A 323 -14.62 -14.40 -27.81
C TYR A 323 -16.14 -14.17 -27.85
N GLN A 324 -16.70 -13.82 -29.01
CA GLN A 324 -18.13 -13.52 -29.16
C GLN A 324 -19.05 -14.62 -28.62
N GLY A 325 -18.81 -15.88 -29.00
CA GLY A 325 -19.64 -16.99 -28.52
C GLY A 325 -19.57 -17.22 -27.01
N LYS A 326 -18.37 -17.14 -26.42
CA LYS A 326 -18.15 -17.33 -24.97
C LYS A 326 -18.78 -16.21 -24.15
N PHE A 327 -18.64 -14.96 -24.61
CA PHE A 327 -19.26 -13.82 -23.97
C PHE A 327 -20.78 -13.93 -24.02
N ARG A 328 -21.38 -14.24 -25.17
CA ARG A 328 -22.83 -14.43 -25.31
C ARG A 328 -23.37 -15.47 -24.33
N HIS A 329 -22.66 -16.58 -24.20
CA HIS A 329 -23.04 -17.63 -23.25
C HIS A 329 -22.96 -17.14 -21.80
N ALA A 330 -21.84 -16.53 -21.40
CA ALA A 330 -21.69 -15.98 -20.06
C ALA A 330 -22.72 -14.86 -19.77
N PHE A 331 -23.03 -14.04 -20.76
CA PHE A 331 -24.00 -12.97 -20.67
C PHE A 331 -25.42 -13.52 -20.44
N TYR A 332 -25.80 -14.54 -21.21
CA TYR A 332 -27.07 -15.24 -21.00
C TYR A 332 -27.16 -15.83 -19.59
N LEU A 333 -26.09 -16.45 -19.10
CA LEU A 333 -26.07 -17.00 -17.73
C LEU A 333 -26.22 -15.92 -16.64
N PHE A 334 -25.68 -14.71 -16.86
CA PHE A 334 -25.70 -13.64 -15.86
C PHE A 334 -26.97 -12.79 -15.90
N PHE A 335 -27.55 -12.58 -17.08
CA PHE A 335 -28.64 -11.62 -17.28
C PHE A 335 -29.93 -12.26 -17.80
N ASP A 336 -29.93 -13.56 -18.10
CA ASP A 336 -31.03 -14.32 -18.70
C ASP A 336 -31.57 -13.68 -19.99
N GLN A 337 -30.67 -13.07 -20.76
CA GLN A 337 -30.99 -12.39 -22.02
C GLN A 337 -29.95 -12.69 -23.10
N THR A 338 -30.39 -12.73 -24.35
CA THR A 338 -29.53 -12.96 -25.52
C THR A 338 -29.18 -11.64 -26.20
N ILE A 339 -27.91 -11.45 -26.58
CA ILE A 339 -27.45 -10.25 -27.31
C ILE A 339 -27.25 -10.58 -28.80
N ASP A 340 -27.47 -9.59 -29.67
CA ASP A 340 -27.23 -9.64 -31.12
C ASP A 340 -25.77 -10.02 -31.47
N SER A 341 -25.60 -10.73 -32.58
CA SER A 341 -24.33 -10.99 -33.27
C SER A 341 -23.63 -9.73 -33.81
N SER A 342 -24.36 -8.62 -33.95
CA SER A 342 -23.79 -7.33 -34.33
C SER A 342 -23.09 -6.60 -33.17
N LEU A 343 -22.98 -7.22 -31.99
CA LEU A 343 -22.30 -6.63 -30.84
C LEU A 343 -20.81 -6.46 -31.13
N GLU A 344 -20.34 -5.23 -31.02
CA GLU A 344 -18.96 -4.84 -31.24
C GLU A 344 -18.25 -4.64 -29.89
N TYR A 345 -17.03 -5.15 -29.76
CA TYR A 345 -16.24 -5.02 -28.53
C TYR A 345 -15.20 -3.94 -28.71
N ALA A 346 -15.22 -2.95 -27.81
CA ALA A 346 -14.14 -1.98 -27.72
C ALA A 346 -13.08 -2.50 -26.75
N SER A 347 -11.80 -2.37 -27.13
CA SER A 347 -10.70 -2.73 -26.22
C SER A 347 -10.65 -1.80 -24.99
N ARG A 348 -11.23 -0.59 -25.13
CA ARG A 348 -11.43 0.44 -24.12
C ARG A 348 -12.76 1.16 -24.35
N LEU A 349 -13.41 1.63 -23.30
CA LEU A 349 -14.58 2.52 -23.38
C LEU A 349 -14.29 3.77 -22.55
N GLN A 350 -14.38 4.96 -23.15
CA GLN A 350 -14.39 6.21 -22.39
C GLN A 350 -15.83 6.70 -22.24
N PHE A 351 -16.31 6.78 -21.01
CA PHE A 351 -17.63 7.30 -20.71
C PHE A 351 -17.51 8.45 -19.70
N GLY A 352 -17.83 9.66 -20.14
CA GLY A 352 -17.51 10.88 -19.41
C GLY A 352 -16.00 11.00 -19.16
N ILE A 353 -15.61 11.09 -17.88
CA ILE A 353 -14.20 11.17 -17.44
C ILE A 353 -13.58 9.80 -17.11
N GLN A 354 -14.37 8.73 -17.14
CA GLN A 354 -13.91 7.39 -16.76
C GLN A 354 -13.51 6.58 -18.00
N LEU A 355 -12.40 5.85 -17.87
CA LEU A 355 -11.88 4.96 -18.90
C LEU A 355 -11.95 3.52 -18.41
N TYR A 356 -12.71 2.70 -19.11
CA TYR A 356 -12.88 1.27 -18.86
C TYR A 356 -12.01 0.48 -19.85
N HIS A 357 -11.54 -0.69 -19.43
CA HIS A 357 -10.72 -1.58 -20.24
C HIS A 357 -11.41 -2.93 -20.39
N SER A 358 -11.46 -3.44 -21.62
CA SER A 358 -11.85 -4.84 -21.84
C SER A 358 -10.82 -5.78 -21.20
N LEU A 359 -11.25 -7.00 -20.87
CA LEU A 359 -10.35 -8.05 -20.35
C LEU A 359 -9.24 -8.41 -21.35
N SER A 360 -9.45 -8.15 -22.64
CA SER A 360 -8.51 -8.45 -23.74
C SER A 360 -7.60 -7.27 -24.10
N TYR A 361 -7.55 -6.22 -23.28
CA TYR A 361 -6.87 -4.98 -23.60
C TYR A 361 -5.37 -5.16 -23.93
N SER A 362 -4.96 -4.70 -25.11
CA SER A 362 -3.71 -5.08 -25.80
C SER A 362 -2.44 -4.29 -25.40
N ARG A 363 -2.50 -3.18 -24.64
CA ARG A 363 -1.28 -2.60 -24.03
C ARG A 363 -0.83 -3.44 -22.84
N LYS A 364 -0.30 -4.62 -23.16
CA LYS A 364 0.40 -5.60 -22.32
C LYS A 364 1.74 -5.12 -21.73
N LYS A 365 2.20 -3.90 -22.02
CA LYS A 365 3.62 -3.56 -21.84
C LYS A 365 4.11 -3.46 -20.38
N ASN A 366 3.22 -3.38 -19.38
CA ASN A 366 3.64 -3.15 -17.99
C ASN A 366 3.22 -4.22 -16.97
N THR A 367 2.35 -5.16 -17.28
CA THR A 367 1.93 -6.20 -16.33
C THR A 367 1.56 -7.48 -17.08
N ALA A 368 1.96 -8.65 -16.54
CA ALA A 368 1.62 -9.93 -17.15
C ALA A 368 0.11 -10.17 -16.99
N SER A 369 -0.64 -9.87 -18.05
CA SER A 369 -2.09 -10.03 -18.11
C SER A 369 -2.45 -11.51 -18.18
N TYR A 370 -2.94 -12.07 -17.06
CA TYR A 370 -3.72 -13.31 -17.04
C TYR A 370 -4.76 -13.22 -15.90
N ARG A 371 -5.97 -12.75 -16.19
CA ARG A 371 -7.11 -12.91 -15.26
C ARG A 371 -7.81 -14.24 -15.58
N ILE A 372 -7.64 -15.20 -14.67
CA ILE A 372 -8.41 -16.45 -14.48
C ILE A 372 -8.61 -17.31 -15.74
N CYS A 373 -7.75 -18.32 -15.87
CA CYS A 373 -8.01 -19.50 -16.69
C CYS A 373 -9.03 -20.39 -15.94
N VAL A 374 -10.21 -20.63 -16.53
CA VAL A 374 -10.98 -21.83 -16.16
C VAL A 374 -10.20 -23.02 -16.73
N PRO A 375 -9.80 -24.02 -15.93
CA PRO A 375 -9.00 -25.13 -16.43
C PRO A 375 -9.73 -25.82 -17.57
N ASN A 376 -9.12 -25.78 -18.75
CA ASN A 376 -9.59 -26.49 -19.92
C ASN A 376 -9.38 -27.99 -19.66
N ARG A 377 -10.42 -28.74 -19.29
CA ARG A 377 -10.43 -30.21 -19.39
C ARG A 377 -10.45 -30.58 -20.88
N ARG A 378 -9.32 -30.43 -21.56
CA ARG A 378 -8.95 -30.97 -22.87
C ARG A 378 -7.55 -30.45 -23.22
N TYR A 379 -6.57 -30.92 -22.47
CA TYR A 379 -5.17 -30.99 -22.91
C TYR A 379 -4.67 -32.39 -22.52
N ASN A 380 -5.18 -33.36 -23.25
CA ASN A 380 -4.60 -34.67 -23.52
C ASN A 380 -5.17 -35.05 -24.89
N GLN A 381 -4.29 -35.47 -25.80
CA GLN A 381 -4.44 -35.51 -27.28
C GLN A 381 -4.12 -34.12 -27.88
N ASP A 382 -2.98 -33.83 -28.48
CA ASP A 382 -2.15 -34.68 -29.35
C ASP A 382 -0.64 -34.43 -29.14
N ILE A 383 0.04 -35.45 -28.61
CA ILE A 383 1.41 -35.78 -28.99
C ILE A 383 1.25 -36.91 -30.02
N SER A 384 1.06 -36.58 -31.30
CA SER A 384 1.36 -37.47 -32.43
C SER A 384 1.00 -36.82 -33.77
N SER A 385 1.98 -36.21 -34.44
CA SER A 385 2.12 -36.29 -35.91
C SER A 385 3.36 -35.54 -36.40
N THR A 386 4.52 -35.92 -35.87
CA THR A 386 5.81 -35.81 -36.57
C THR A 386 6.59 -37.10 -36.34
N PHE A 387 6.08 -38.20 -36.89
CA PHE A 387 6.87 -39.39 -37.21
C PHE A 387 6.26 -40.03 -38.45
N SER A 388 6.75 -39.63 -39.62
CA SER A 388 6.63 -40.45 -40.83
C SER A 388 7.63 -41.59 -40.73
N GLN A 389 7.12 -42.81 -40.88
CA GLN A 389 7.90 -44.04 -41.00
C GLN A 389 8.99 -43.92 -42.07
N ARG A 390 10.23 -44.27 -41.69
CA ARG A 390 11.17 -44.99 -42.57
C ARG A 390 11.49 -46.30 -41.86
N THR A 391 10.84 -47.37 -42.32
CA THR A 391 11.26 -48.76 -42.12
C THR A 391 11.72 -49.30 -43.45
N THR A 392 12.96 -49.81 -43.48
CA THR A 392 13.51 -50.88 -44.34
C THR A 392 14.95 -51.08 -43.83
N THR A 393 15.24 -52.05 -42.97
CA THR A 393 15.62 -53.47 -43.22
C THR A 393 17.07 -53.68 -43.64
N HIS A 394 17.71 -54.63 -42.95
CA HIS A 394 18.98 -55.35 -43.26
C HIS A 394 20.24 -54.47 -43.31
N GLN A 395 21.35 -54.77 -42.64
CA GLN A 395 21.92 -56.01 -42.10
C GLN A 395 22.85 -55.68 -40.92
#